data_AF-F3ZQK4-F1
#
_entry.id   AF-F3ZQK4-F1
#
_cell.length_a   1.000
_cell.length_b   1.000
_cell.length_c   1.000
_cell.angle_alpha   90.00
_cell.angle_beta   90.00
_cell.angle_gamma   90.00
#
_symmetry.space_group_name_H-M   'P 1'
#
loop_
_entity.id
_entity.type
_entity.pdbx_description
1 polymer ?
#
loop_
_entity_poly.entity_id
_entity_poly.type
_entity_poly.pdbx_seq_one_letter_code
_entity_poly.pdbx_strand_id
1 'polypeptide(L)'
;MDKKTILTELRAQIGNQNINFPRDIQFNIEGNNLHVQIILAPTANVRGGSDAHNPVLQNLQNNSAAFESWIICIKASFKELEDVYLDWRSPDNPDSHDYRRFLFRIMMFKLMYTWFKIPKSKNWEVQQVEKTLAGGDIICNYPLKPIDRLGERFSAEQKLRSVSDWSEAYVKWLFVQNDSALNKYLKQKVKLDTDVYSQLPTGVFDGKIHKSKALFSIGASGIDLWGIEKDTLKIFELRYKKVTIGILSQLFFYLSICRELFLAKGRLQYPNKLIEKDIQNRGFHHLYYQQHKMKKIEGYLLADQFHPLLTNEVIDLFNEGLAQLGNIKVKKLNYTDH
;
A
#
# COMPACT_ATOMS: atom_id res chain seq x y z
N MET A 1 -9.34 -2.46 28.05
CA MET A 1 -8.57 -1.21 27.93
C MET A 1 -9.18 -0.37 26.83
N ASP A 2 -9.59 0.86 27.15
CA ASP A 2 -10.14 1.77 26.14
C ASP A 2 -9.03 2.35 25.23
N LYS A 3 -9.45 3.05 24.17
CA LYS A 3 -8.55 3.70 23.20
C LYS A 3 -7.50 4.61 23.83
N LYS A 4 -7.84 5.34 24.90
CA LYS A 4 -6.93 6.28 25.56
C LYS A 4 -5.86 5.53 26.35
N THR A 5 -6.26 4.49 27.08
CA THR A 5 -5.32 3.62 27.81
C THR A 5 -4.37 2.93 26.84
N ILE A 6 -4.88 2.34 25.74
CA ILE A 6 -4.05 1.71 24.70
C ILE A 6 -3.01 2.72 24.16
N LEU A 7 -3.44 3.94 23.85
CA LEU A 7 -2.52 4.96 23.33
C LEU A 7 -1.44 5.36 24.35
N THR A 8 -1.81 5.52 25.62
CA THR A 8 -0.86 5.83 26.70
C THR A 8 0.20 4.74 26.84
N GLU A 9 -0.21 3.47 26.81
CA GLU A 9 0.72 2.34 26.90
C GLU A 9 1.63 2.24 25.68
N LEU A 10 1.09 2.40 24.46
CA LEU A 10 1.92 2.48 23.25
C LEU A 10 2.96 3.61 23.32
N ARG A 11 2.55 4.80 23.76
CA ARG A 11 3.47 5.94 23.92
C ARG A 11 4.57 5.65 24.94
N ALA A 12 4.23 4.97 26.03
CA ALA A 12 5.18 4.56 27.07
C ALA A 12 6.17 3.51 26.53
N GLN A 13 5.68 2.46 25.87
CA GLN A 13 6.52 1.40 25.28
C GLN A 13 7.50 1.95 24.23
N ILE A 14 7.05 2.88 23.38
CA ILE A 14 7.87 3.47 22.31
C ILE A 14 8.74 4.63 22.82
N GLY A 15 8.40 5.22 23.96
CA GLY A 15 9.06 6.43 24.47
C GLY A 15 8.75 7.68 23.63
N ASN A 16 7.57 7.77 23.00
CA ASN A 16 7.19 8.89 22.15
C ASN A 16 5.75 9.36 22.40
N GLN A 17 5.60 10.54 23.00
CA GLN A 17 4.30 11.13 23.36
C GLN A 17 3.52 11.72 22.17
N ASN A 18 4.16 11.89 21.01
CA ASN A 18 3.55 12.52 19.83
C ASN A 18 2.77 11.54 18.95
N ILE A 19 2.76 10.25 19.29
CA ILE A 19 1.94 9.23 18.60
C ILE A 19 0.47 9.57 18.83
N ASN A 20 -0.35 9.58 17.78
CA ASN A 20 -1.78 9.85 17.88
C ASN A 20 -2.58 8.85 17.05
N PHE A 21 -3.63 8.30 17.65
CA PHE A 21 -4.61 7.53 16.88
C PHE A 21 -5.50 8.44 16.03
N PRO A 22 -5.96 7.95 14.86
CA PRO A 22 -6.97 8.65 14.08
C PRO A 22 -8.27 8.75 14.88
N ARG A 23 -9.06 9.81 14.66
CA ARG A 23 -10.29 10.06 15.43
C ARG A 23 -11.39 9.04 15.12
N ASP A 24 -11.37 8.53 13.91
CA ASP A 24 -12.39 7.77 13.20
C ASP A 24 -12.13 6.26 13.16
N ILE A 25 -11.08 5.80 13.86
CA ILE A 25 -10.91 4.38 14.21
C ILE A 25 -10.93 4.26 15.73
N GLN A 26 -11.88 3.50 16.26
CA GLN A 26 -11.94 3.16 17.68
C GLN A 26 -11.19 1.87 17.94
N PHE A 27 -10.51 1.82 19.09
CA PHE A 27 -9.76 0.66 19.55
C PHE A 27 -10.20 0.37 20.99
N ASN A 28 -10.48 -0.89 21.28
CA ASN A 28 -10.82 -1.35 22.62
C ASN A 28 -10.29 -2.77 22.81
N ILE A 29 -9.65 -3.05 23.94
CA ILE A 29 -9.18 -4.39 24.29
C ILE A 29 -10.08 -4.97 25.38
N GLU A 30 -10.71 -6.11 25.14
CA GLU A 30 -11.54 -6.84 26.10
C GLU A 30 -10.96 -8.23 26.32
N GLY A 31 -10.42 -8.47 27.52
CA GLY A 31 -9.56 -9.64 27.76
C GLY A 31 -8.37 -9.62 26.80
N ASN A 32 -8.19 -10.72 26.06
CA ASN A 32 -7.14 -10.85 25.04
C ASN A 32 -7.61 -10.48 23.62
N ASN A 33 -8.75 -9.78 23.48
CA ASN A 33 -9.32 -9.47 22.16
C ASN A 33 -9.23 -7.98 21.85
N LEU A 34 -8.71 -7.62 20.68
CA LEU A 34 -8.73 -6.26 20.17
C LEU A 34 -9.97 -6.05 19.28
N HIS A 35 -10.81 -5.11 19.66
CA HIS A 35 -11.94 -4.64 18.87
C HIS A 35 -11.56 -3.33 18.16
N VAL A 36 -11.72 -3.33 16.84
CA VAL A 36 -11.43 -2.20 15.97
C VAL A 36 -12.71 -1.79 15.24
N GLN A 37 -13.09 -0.53 15.36
CA GLN A 37 -14.29 -0.02 14.69
C GLN A 37 -13.95 1.22 13.86
N ILE A 38 -14.15 1.14 12.55
CA ILE A 38 -14.04 2.28 11.65
C ILE A 38 -15.40 2.98 11.59
N ILE A 39 -15.45 4.22 12.10
CA ILE A 39 -16.67 5.03 12.19
C ILE A 39 -16.61 6.21 11.23
N LEU A 40 -17.74 6.90 11.02
CA LEU A 40 -17.75 8.12 10.22
C LEU A 40 -16.95 9.22 10.92
N ALA A 41 -16.12 9.92 10.14
CA ALA A 41 -15.37 11.07 10.62
C ALA A 41 -16.22 12.35 10.50
N PRO A 42 -16.28 13.20 11.53
CA PRO A 42 -16.82 14.55 11.37
C PRO A 42 -15.98 15.32 10.35
N THR A 43 -16.61 15.94 9.35
CA THR A 43 -15.91 16.82 8.42
C THR A 43 -15.49 18.10 9.12
N ALA A 44 -14.19 18.26 9.36
CA ALA A 44 -13.64 19.58 9.64
C ALA A 44 -13.50 20.33 8.30
N ASN A 45 -14.30 21.38 8.10
CA ASN A 45 -14.13 22.42 7.07
C ASN A 45 -14.40 22.04 5.60
N VAL A 46 -15.63 21.65 5.27
CA VAL A 46 -16.20 21.96 3.95
C VAL A 46 -17.18 23.12 4.12
N ARG A 47 -16.87 24.28 3.54
CA ARG A 47 -17.86 25.35 3.41
C ARG A 47 -19.01 24.81 2.55
N GLY A 48 -20.16 24.53 3.16
CA GLY A 48 -21.41 24.25 2.45
C GLY A 48 -22.00 22.83 2.57
N GLY A 49 -21.58 21.99 3.51
CA GLY A 49 -22.27 20.71 3.76
C GLY A 49 -21.75 19.91 4.96
N SER A 50 -22.66 19.41 5.79
CA SER A 50 -22.38 18.52 6.94
C SER A 50 -22.41 17.04 6.52
N ASP A 51 -21.50 16.60 5.65
CA ASP A 51 -21.45 15.19 5.26
C ASP A 51 -20.29 14.51 5.95
N ALA A 52 -20.57 13.72 7.00
CA ALA A 52 -19.53 12.93 7.66
C ALA A 52 -18.80 12.04 6.63
N HIS A 53 -17.46 12.11 6.58
CA HIS A 53 -16.69 11.35 5.59
C HIS A 53 -16.49 9.91 6.08
N ASN A 54 -16.72 8.94 5.20
CA ASN A 54 -16.47 7.53 5.50
C ASN A 54 -14.99 7.15 5.26
N PRO A 55 -14.22 6.71 6.29
CA PRO A 55 -12.80 6.43 6.14
C PRO A 55 -12.47 5.29 5.18
N VAL A 56 -13.41 4.36 4.96
CA VAL A 56 -13.24 3.23 4.03
C VAL A 56 -13.17 3.67 2.56
N LEU A 57 -13.54 4.93 2.27
CA LEU A 57 -13.48 5.53 0.93
C LEU A 57 -12.22 6.39 0.71
N GLN A 58 -11.44 6.65 1.76
CA GLN A 58 -10.30 7.56 1.70
C GLN A 58 -9.09 6.95 0.97
N ASN A 59 -8.14 7.83 0.66
CA ASN A 59 -6.79 7.41 0.31
C ASN A 59 -6.18 6.65 1.49
N LEU A 60 -5.70 5.44 1.23
CA LEU A 60 -5.22 4.51 2.24
C LEU A 60 -3.89 4.94 2.89
N GLN A 61 -3.19 5.94 2.34
CA GLN A 61 -2.07 6.61 3.01
C GLN A 61 -2.53 7.46 4.20
N ASN A 62 -3.81 7.85 4.26
CA ASN A 62 -4.34 8.62 5.37
C ASN A 62 -4.44 7.72 6.60
N ASN A 63 -4.02 8.21 7.77
CA ASN A 63 -4.05 7.45 9.02
C ASN A 63 -5.46 6.90 9.33
N SER A 64 -6.50 7.63 8.95
CA SER A 64 -7.91 7.26 9.04
C SER A 64 -8.32 5.99 8.27
N ALA A 65 -7.57 5.64 7.22
CA ALA A 65 -7.87 4.51 6.33
C ALA A 65 -6.86 3.37 6.45
N ALA A 66 -5.82 3.51 7.27
CA ALA A 66 -4.69 2.60 7.40
C ALA A 66 -4.90 1.52 8.48
N PHE A 67 -6.03 0.80 8.43
CA PHE A 67 -6.43 -0.12 9.50
C PHE A 67 -5.41 -1.26 9.70
N GLU A 68 -4.81 -1.79 8.63
CA GLU A 68 -3.81 -2.86 8.68
C GLU A 68 -2.59 -2.38 9.46
N SER A 69 -2.11 -1.17 9.16
CA SER A 69 -0.98 -0.59 9.86
C SER A 69 -1.25 -0.45 11.36
N TRP A 70 -2.43 0.08 11.73
CA TRP A 70 -2.78 0.24 13.14
C TRP A 70 -2.95 -1.09 13.87
N ILE A 71 -3.65 -2.05 13.25
CA ILE A 71 -3.87 -3.38 13.83
C ILE A 71 -2.53 -4.07 14.08
N ILE A 72 -1.62 -4.08 13.11
CA ILE A 72 -0.33 -4.75 13.27
C ILE A 72 0.53 -4.07 14.32
N CYS A 73 0.55 -2.72 14.37
CA CYS A 73 1.27 -2.01 15.42
C CYS A 73 0.74 -2.34 16.82
N ILE A 74 -0.59 -2.35 17.02
CA ILE A 74 -1.17 -2.74 18.30
C ILE A 74 -0.88 -4.21 18.60
N LYS A 75 -1.10 -5.12 17.64
CA LYS A 75 -0.87 -6.56 17.83
C LYS A 75 0.58 -6.90 18.17
N ALA A 76 1.54 -6.18 17.60
CA ALA A 76 2.97 -6.36 17.92
C ALA A 76 3.33 -5.85 19.32
N SER A 77 2.68 -4.78 19.78
CA SER A 77 2.89 -4.18 21.11
C SER A 77 2.19 -4.94 22.24
N PHE A 78 1.07 -5.60 21.95
CA PHE A 78 0.27 -6.37 22.90
C PHE A 78 0.27 -7.85 22.50
N LYS A 79 1.34 -8.55 22.91
CA LYS A 79 1.63 -9.93 22.50
C LYS A 79 0.61 -10.94 23.01
N GLU A 80 -0.03 -10.63 24.13
CA GLU A 80 -1.09 -11.42 24.77
C GLU A 80 -2.41 -11.42 23.99
N LEU A 81 -2.59 -10.51 23.02
CA LEU A 81 -3.79 -10.51 22.20
C LEU A 81 -3.90 -11.84 21.42
N GLU A 82 -5.08 -12.45 21.45
CA GLU A 82 -5.38 -13.69 20.74
C GLU A 82 -6.08 -13.41 19.41
N ASP A 83 -7.13 -12.59 19.44
CA ASP A 83 -7.92 -12.26 18.26
C ASP A 83 -8.05 -10.75 18.04
N VAL A 84 -8.29 -10.36 16.79
CA VAL A 84 -8.64 -9.00 16.38
C VAL A 84 -9.94 -9.01 15.59
N TYR A 85 -10.91 -8.21 16.03
CA TYR A 85 -12.22 -8.07 15.41
C TYR A 85 -12.33 -6.69 14.75
N LEU A 86 -12.37 -6.64 13.42
CA LEU A 86 -12.61 -5.40 12.67
C LEU A 86 -14.06 -5.31 12.23
N ASP A 87 -14.72 -4.21 12.61
CA ASP A 87 -15.99 -3.78 12.04
C ASP A 87 -15.87 -2.36 11.45
N TRP A 88 -16.78 -2.02 10.54
CA TRP A 88 -16.80 -0.72 9.88
C TRP A 88 -18.21 -0.30 9.47
N ARG A 89 -18.40 1.02 9.41
CA ARG A 89 -19.58 1.61 8.78
C ARG A 89 -19.47 1.46 7.26
N SER A 90 -20.35 0.66 6.66
CA SER A 90 -20.47 0.61 5.18
C SER A 90 -20.86 1.98 4.63
N PRO A 91 -20.35 2.36 3.45
CA PRO A 91 -20.75 3.59 2.77
C PRO A 91 -22.16 3.45 2.19
N ASP A 92 -22.80 4.59 1.93
CA ASP A 92 -24.13 4.62 1.30
C ASP A 92 -24.09 4.11 -0.15
N ASN A 93 -22.94 4.30 -0.83
CA ASN A 93 -22.67 3.70 -2.14
C ASN A 93 -21.75 2.47 -2.00
N PRO A 94 -22.31 1.26 -1.89
CA PRO A 94 -21.54 0.02 -1.76
C PRO A 94 -20.80 -0.36 -3.05
N ASP A 95 -21.13 0.24 -4.19
CA ASP A 95 -20.50 -0.06 -5.48
C ASP A 95 -19.30 0.84 -5.80
N SER A 96 -18.95 1.75 -4.89
CA SER A 96 -17.80 2.64 -5.09
C SER A 96 -16.47 1.87 -5.20
N HIS A 97 -15.63 2.31 -6.13
CA HIS A 97 -14.30 1.73 -6.36
C HIS A 97 -13.41 1.77 -5.12
N ASP A 98 -13.52 2.82 -4.29
CA ASP A 98 -12.75 2.92 -3.05
C ASP A 98 -13.22 1.91 -2.00
N TYR A 99 -14.52 1.64 -1.92
CA TYR A 99 -15.03 0.61 -1.01
C TYR A 99 -14.64 -0.80 -1.46
N ARG A 100 -14.71 -1.09 -2.76
CA ARG A 100 -14.20 -2.35 -3.31
C ARG A 100 -12.71 -2.53 -3.05
N ARG A 101 -11.90 -1.46 -3.12
CA ARG A 101 -10.48 -1.48 -2.70
C ARG A 101 -10.33 -1.83 -1.22
N PHE A 102 -11.16 -1.25 -0.36
CA PHE A 102 -11.16 -1.56 1.07
C PHE A 102 -11.54 -3.01 1.36
N LEU A 103 -12.59 -3.53 0.71
CA LEU A 103 -12.98 -4.94 0.82
C LEU A 103 -11.89 -5.90 0.30
N PHE A 104 -11.22 -5.56 -0.81
CA PHE A 104 -10.06 -6.31 -1.29
C PHE A 104 -8.94 -6.37 -0.26
N ARG A 105 -8.64 -5.25 0.41
CA ARG A 105 -7.64 -5.22 1.49
C ARG A 105 -8.03 -6.10 2.67
N ILE A 106 -9.30 -6.09 3.08
CA ILE A 106 -9.81 -7.00 4.12
C ILE A 106 -9.65 -8.46 3.68
N MET A 107 -10.04 -8.80 2.45
CA MET A 107 -9.89 -10.15 1.90
C MET A 107 -8.45 -10.63 2.04
N MET A 108 -7.49 -9.80 1.63
CA MET A 108 -6.06 -10.14 1.68
C MET A 108 -5.54 -10.24 3.12
N PHE A 109 -5.98 -9.35 4.02
CA PHE A 109 -5.55 -9.35 5.42
C PHE A 109 -6.11 -10.57 6.18
N LYS A 110 -7.32 -11.04 5.84
CA LYS A 110 -7.88 -12.30 6.34
C LYS A 110 -7.08 -13.52 5.92
N LEU A 111 -6.47 -13.51 4.73
CA LEU A 111 -5.61 -14.59 4.28
C LEU A 111 -4.26 -14.61 5.00
N MET A 112 -3.80 -13.46 5.53
CA MET A 112 -2.54 -13.38 6.27
C MET A 112 -2.65 -13.95 7.69
N TYR A 113 -3.82 -13.82 8.33
CA TYR A 113 -3.94 -14.00 9.77
C TYR A 113 -5.23 -14.70 10.17
N THR A 114 -5.10 -15.88 10.80
CA THR A 114 -6.23 -16.63 11.36
C THR A 114 -6.89 -15.93 12.56
N TRP A 115 -6.13 -15.11 13.29
CA TRP A 115 -6.61 -14.30 14.41
C TRP A 115 -7.42 -13.07 13.97
N PHE A 116 -7.41 -12.71 12.68
CA PHE A 116 -8.15 -11.55 12.19
C PHE A 116 -9.57 -11.94 11.74
N LYS A 117 -10.56 -11.31 12.37
CA LYS A 117 -11.98 -11.64 12.23
C LYS A 117 -12.79 -10.40 11.83
N ILE A 118 -13.86 -10.65 11.09
CA ILE A 118 -14.87 -9.64 10.72
C ILE A 118 -16.27 -10.17 11.08
N PRO A 119 -17.27 -9.30 11.30
CA PRO A 119 -18.64 -9.72 11.53
C PRO A 119 -19.18 -10.61 10.42
N LYS A 120 -19.98 -11.63 10.79
CA LYS A 120 -20.65 -12.52 9.82
C LYS A 120 -21.50 -11.74 8.80
N SER A 121 -22.15 -10.66 9.25
CA SER A 121 -22.96 -9.76 8.42
C SER A 121 -22.17 -9.07 7.30
N LYS A 122 -20.84 -8.93 7.44
CA LYS A 122 -19.96 -8.32 6.44
C LYS A 122 -19.25 -9.32 5.55
N ASN A 123 -19.29 -10.60 5.91
CA ASN A 123 -18.50 -11.63 5.22
C ASN A 123 -18.94 -11.83 3.77
N TRP A 124 -20.23 -11.63 3.48
CA TRP A 124 -20.73 -11.74 2.11
C TRP A 124 -20.09 -10.70 1.18
N GLU A 125 -19.89 -9.46 1.63
CA GLU A 125 -19.30 -8.36 0.82
C GLU A 125 -17.87 -8.70 0.39
N VAL A 126 -17.08 -9.21 1.34
CA VAL A 126 -15.70 -9.66 1.11
C VAL A 126 -15.67 -10.86 0.15
N GLN A 127 -16.58 -11.82 0.34
CA GLN A 127 -16.69 -12.98 -0.55
C GLN A 127 -17.09 -12.61 -1.98
N GLN A 128 -17.85 -11.53 -2.21
CA GLN A 128 -18.15 -11.08 -3.57
C GLN A 128 -16.88 -10.58 -4.29
N VAL A 129 -15.98 -9.90 -3.59
CA VAL A 129 -14.69 -9.49 -4.17
C VAL A 129 -13.86 -10.71 -4.54
N GLU A 130 -13.78 -11.70 -3.65
CA GLU A 130 -13.07 -12.95 -3.91
C GLU A 130 -13.64 -13.70 -5.12
N LYS A 131 -14.97 -13.85 -5.19
CA LYS A 131 -15.66 -14.47 -6.33
C LYS A 131 -15.41 -13.72 -7.63
N THR A 132 -15.40 -12.39 -7.59
CA THR A 132 -15.10 -11.56 -8.77
C THR A 132 -13.70 -11.84 -9.28
N LEU A 133 -12.70 -11.88 -8.39
CA LEU A 133 -11.32 -12.19 -8.77
C LEU A 133 -11.12 -13.64 -9.25
N ALA A 134 -11.91 -14.58 -8.74
CA ALA A 134 -11.88 -15.98 -9.19
C ALA A 134 -12.64 -16.21 -10.51
N GLY A 135 -13.59 -15.33 -10.85
CA GLY A 135 -14.61 -15.53 -11.90
C GLY A 135 -14.16 -15.29 -13.34
N GLY A 136 -12.96 -14.75 -13.58
CA GLY A 136 -12.35 -14.68 -14.92
C GLY A 136 -12.20 -13.28 -15.53
N ASP A 137 -11.24 -13.20 -16.46
CA ASP A 137 -10.75 -12.04 -17.23
C ASP A 137 -10.58 -10.72 -16.47
N ILE A 138 -10.00 -10.77 -15.26
CA ILE A 138 -9.67 -9.56 -14.52
C ILE A 138 -8.32 -9.02 -15.02
N ILE A 139 -8.34 -7.76 -15.43
CA ILE A 139 -7.22 -7.08 -16.06
C ILE A 139 -6.63 -6.03 -15.12
N CYS A 140 -5.31 -6.07 -14.93
CA CYS A 140 -4.57 -4.94 -14.39
C CYS A 140 -4.18 -3.98 -15.51
N ASN A 141 -4.30 -2.68 -15.27
CA ASN A 141 -3.77 -1.69 -16.20
C ASN A 141 -2.24 -1.65 -16.20
N TYR A 142 -1.69 -0.90 -17.17
CA TYR A 142 -0.26 -0.82 -17.45
C TYR A 142 0.14 0.62 -17.83
N PRO A 143 1.45 0.97 -17.84
CA PRO A 143 1.90 2.31 -18.18
C PRO A 143 1.58 2.73 -19.63
N LEU A 144 0.83 3.82 -19.80
CA LEU A 144 0.49 4.39 -21.12
C LEU A 144 1.40 5.55 -21.55
N LYS A 145 2.31 5.99 -20.67
CA LYS A 145 3.23 7.10 -20.92
C LYS A 145 4.64 6.67 -20.58
N PRO A 146 5.65 7.15 -21.33
CA PRO A 146 7.04 6.87 -21.02
C PRO A 146 7.41 7.44 -19.64
N ILE A 147 8.62 7.08 -19.19
CA ILE A 147 9.21 7.74 -18.01
C ILE A 147 9.48 9.19 -18.41
N ASP A 148 9.12 10.10 -17.54
CA ASP A 148 9.58 11.48 -17.61
C ASP A 148 11.07 11.52 -17.21
N ARG A 149 11.94 11.02 -18.11
CA ARG A 149 13.37 10.84 -17.84
C ARG A 149 14.12 12.17 -17.83
N LEU A 150 13.64 13.17 -18.55
CA LEU A 150 14.45 14.35 -18.88
C LEU A 150 14.42 15.44 -17.80
N GLY A 151 13.66 15.24 -16.72
CA GLY A 151 13.55 16.28 -15.69
C GLY A 151 13.03 17.60 -16.27
N GLU A 152 12.33 17.54 -17.40
CA GLU A 152 11.60 18.67 -18.00
C GLU A 152 10.50 19.16 -17.05
N ARG A 153 10.05 18.26 -16.17
CA ARG A 153 9.12 18.58 -15.10
C ARG A 153 9.70 19.44 -13.97
N PHE A 154 11.03 19.51 -13.84
CA PHE A 154 11.68 20.29 -12.79
C PHE A 154 12.56 21.39 -13.39
N SER A 155 12.29 22.64 -13.00
CA SER A 155 13.06 23.81 -13.42
C SER A 155 14.52 23.74 -12.93
N ALA A 156 15.40 24.54 -13.53
CA ALA A 156 16.79 24.65 -13.07
C ALA A 156 16.87 25.08 -11.60
N GLU A 157 16.00 26.00 -11.18
CA GLU A 157 15.90 26.46 -9.80
C GLU A 157 15.48 25.32 -8.87
N GLN A 158 14.55 24.46 -9.27
CA GLN A 158 14.15 23.29 -8.47
C GLN A 158 15.29 22.29 -8.30
N LYS A 159 16.17 22.15 -9.29
CA LYS A 159 17.35 21.28 -9.23
C LYS A 159 18.46 21.82 -8.33
N LEU A 160 18.54 23.14 -8.17
CA LEU A 160 19.51 23.84 -7.30
C LEU A 160 19.05 23.97 -5.84
N ARG A 161 17.83 23.56 -5.51
CA ARG A 161 17.29 23.64 -4.15
C ARG A 161 18.10 22.82 -3.16
N SER A 162 18.21 23.36 -1.94
CA SER A 162 18.75 22.63 -0.80
C SER A 162 17.91 21.38 -0.52
N VAL A 163 18.51 20.36 0.11
CA VAL A 163 17.78 19.13 0.50
C VAL A 163 16.56 19.49 1.35
N SER A 164 16.65 20.49 2.23
CA SER A 164 15.52 20.96 3.04
C SER A 164 14.34 21.55 2.25
N ASP A 165 14.46 21.80 0.94
CA ASP A 165 13.39 22.36 0.11
C ASP A 165 12.89 21.40 -0.98
N TRP A 166 13.38 20.16 -0.99
CA TRP A 166 12.93 19.15 -1.94
C TRP A 166 11.47 18.77 -1.71
N SER A 167 10.79 18.38 -2.79
CA SER A 167 9.47 17.75 -2.72
C SER A 167 9.60 16.23 -2.83
N GLU A 168 8.62 15.48 -2.34
CA GLU A 168 8.58 14.02 -2.52
C GLU A 168 8.61 13.62 -4.00
N ALA A 169 7.98 14.42 -4.88
CA ALA A 169 8.04 14.21 -6.33
C ALA A 169 9.46 14.37 -6.88
N TYR A 170 10.24 15.32 -6.36
CA TYR A 170 11.63 15.52 -6.74
C TYR A 170 12.54 14.39 -6.24
N VAL A 171 12.36 13.97 -4.99
CA VAL A 171 13.07 12.81 -4.41
C VAL A 171 12.78 11.54 -5.22
N LYS A 172 11.52 11.29 -5.56
CA LYS A 172 11.11 10.19 -6.46
C LYS A 172 11.79 10.27 -7.81
N TRP A 173 11.89 11.47 -8.39
CA TRP A 173 12.60 11.66 -9.66
C TRP A 173 14.08 11.32 -9.53
N LEU A 174 14.76 11.74 -8.46
CA LEU A 174 16.15 11.38 -8.20
C LEU A 174 16.34 9.86 -8.17
N PHE A 175 15.46 9.09 -7.53
CA PHE A 175 15.56 7.62 -7.55
C PHE A 175 15.47 6.99 -8.94
N VAL A 176 14.84 7.66 -9.92
CA VAL A 176 14.71 7.16 -11.31
C VAL A 176 15.88 7.63 -12.19
N GLN A 177 16.56 8.72 -11.82
CA GLN A 177 17.69 9.24 -12.58
C GLN A 177 18.94 8.38 -12.37
N ASN A 178 19.37 7.66 -13.40
CA ASN A 178 20.46 6.68 -13.35
C ASN A 178 21.78 7.23 -12.76
N ASP A 179 22.08 8.51 -12.98
CA ASP A 179 23.32 9.13 -12.49
C ASP A 179 23.23 9.68 -11.07
N SER A 180 22.03 9.73 -10.47
CA SER A 180 21.85 10.29 -9.13
C SER A 180 22.44 9.38 -8.05
N ALA A 181 22.88 9.99 -6.95
CA ALA A 181 23.36 9.26 -5.77
C ALA A 181 22.28 8.35 -5.19
N LEU A 182 21.02 8.79 -5.13
CA LEU A 182 19.90 8.02 -4.61
C LEU A 182 19.58 6.77 -5.46
N ASN A 183 19.65 6.88 -6.79
CA ASN A 183 19.48 5.74 -7.69
C ASN A 183 20.62 4.73 -7.49
N LYS A 184 21.87 5.19 -7.51
CA LYS A 184 23.06 4.35 -7.31
C LYS A 184 23.02 3.64 -5.96
N TYR A 185 22.71 4.38 -4.89
CA TYR A 185 22.50 3.84 -3.56
C TYR A 185 21.43 2.76 -3.57
N LEU A 186 20.24 3.04 -4.11
CA LEU A 186 19.14 2.09 -4.10
C LEU A 186 19.49 0.81 -4.86
N LYS A 187 20.02 0.93 -6.09
CA LYS A 187 20.44 -0.22 -6.93
C LYS A 187 21.47 -1.09 -6.21
N GLN A 188 22.46 -0.49 -5.55
CA GLN A 188 23.48 -1.23 -4.80
C GLN A 188 22.90 -1.88 -3.54
N LYS A 189 22.14 -1.12 -2.75
CA LYS A 189 21.62 -1.54 -1.44
C LYS A 189 20.64 -2.70 -1.58
N VAL A 190 19.78 -2.65 -2.59
CA VAL A 190 18.73 -3.66 -2.78
C VAL A 190 19.07 -4.67 -3.87
N LYS A 191 20.14 -4.49 -4.65
CA LYS A 191 20.51 -5.32 -5.82
C LYS A 191 19.41 -5.35 -6.88
N LEU A 192 19.60 -4.62 -7.96
CA LEU A 192 18.70 -4.60 -9.12
C LEU A 192 19.48 -4.91 -10.39
N ASP A 193 18.93 -5.81 -11.21
CA ASP A 193 19.43 -6.11 -12.56
C ASP A 193 18.91 -5.09 -13.59
N THR A 194 17.78 -4.44 -13.28
CA THR A 194 17.18 -3.38 -14.10
C THR A 194 17.50 -1.98 -13.56
N ASP A 195 17.08 -0.96 -14.31
CA ASP A 195 16.95 0.39 -13.75
C ASP A 195 15.80 0.46 -12.72
N VAL A 196 15.76 1.58 -12.00
CA VAL A 196 14.65 1.93 -11.11
C VAL A 196 13.61 2.67 -11.94
N TYR A 197 12.41 2.08 -12.02
CA TYR A 197 11.28 2.65 -12.74
C TYR A 197 10.29 3.25 -11.76
N SER A 198 9.41 4.14 -12.24
CA SER A 198 8.39 4.78 -11.40
C SER A 198 6.97 4.50 -11.87
N GLN A 199 6.03 4.66 -10.94
CA GLN A 199 4.59 4.67 -11.20
C GLN A 199 4.10 3.47 -12.03
N LEU A 200 4.22 2.26 -11.48
CA LEU A 200 3.59 1.06 -12.04
C LEU A 200 2.10 1.05 -11.69
N PRO A 201 1.18 1.14 -12.66
CA PRO A 201 -0.25 1.20 -12.38
C PRO A 201 -0.79 -0.06 -11.68
N THR A 202 -1.81 0.13 -10.84
CA THR A 202 -2.43 -0.94 -10.03
C THR A 202 -3.96 -0.93 -10.10
N GLY A 203 -4.51 -0.36 -11.18
CA GLY A 203 -5.95 -0.33 -11.43
C GLY A 203 -6.44 -1.67 -11.94
N VAL A 204 -7.56 -2.14 -11.38
CA VAL A 204 -8.12 -3.48 -11.65
C VAL A 204 -9.47 -3.33 -12.36
N PHE A 205 -9.66 -4.09 -13.43
CA PHE A 205 -10.80 -3.98 -14.34
C PHE A 205 -11.41 -5.34 -14.67
N ASP A 206 -12.72 -5.36 -14.88
CA ASP A 206 -13.47 -6.49 -15.42
C ASP A 206 -13.37 -6.51 -16.97
N GLY A 207 -12.56 -7.42 -17.50
CA GLY A 207 -12.34 -7.68 -18.93
C GLY A 207 -11.55 -6.63 -19.70
N LYS A 208 -11.89 -5.35 -19.58
CA LYS A 208 -11.27 -4.27 -20.36
C LYS A 208 -10.96 -3.05 -19.53
N ILE A 209 -9.82 -2.41 -19.82
CA ILE A 209 -9.41 -1.13 -19.22
C ILE A 209 -10.33 -0.01 -19.73
N HIS A 210 -11.41 0.21 -19.00
CA HIS A 210 -12.39 1.27 -19.23
C HIS A 210 -12.98 1.72 -17.90
N LYS A 211 -13.33 3.01 -17.77
CA LYS A 211 -13.81 3.57 -16.49
C LYS A 211 -15.04 2.82 -15.94
N SER A 212 -15.99 2.45 -16.79
CA SER A 212 -17.20 1.69 -16.38
C SER A 212 -16.92 0.23 -15.98
N LYS A 213 -15.72 -0.28 -16.29
CA LYS A 213 -15.28 -1.64 -15.99
C LYS A 213 -14.31 -1.72 -14.82
N ALA A 214 -13.95 -0.58 -14.24
CA ALA A 214 -13.07 -0.57 -13.09
C ALA A 214 -13.73 -1.26 -11.90
N LEU A 215 -13.01 -2.19 -11.29
CA LEU A 215 -13.41 -2.78 -10.02
C LEU A 215 -12.93 -1.89 -8.88
N PHE A 216 -11.64 -1.54 -8.88
CA PHE A 216 -11.06 -0.60 -7.93
C PHE A 216 -9.75 0.03 -8.45
N SER A 217 -9.33 1.12 -7.78
CA SER A 217 -8.13 1.91 -8.09
C SER A 217 -8.10 2.54 -9.48
N ILE A 218 -9.06 3.42 -9.78
CA ILE A 218 -9.06 4.21 -11.02
C ILE A 218 -8.01 5.33 -10.98
N GLY A 219 -7.32 5.57 -12.10
CA GLY A 219 -6.53 6.78 -12.31
C GLY A 219 -5.09 6.67 -11.82
N ALA A 220 -4.62 7.65 -11.04
CA ALA A 220 -3.21 7.86 -10.69
C ALA A 220 -2.65 6.92 -9.60
N SER A 221 -3.36 5.84 -9.24
CA SER A 221 -2.85 4.84 -8.30
C SER A 221 -1.78 3.99 -8.97
N GLY A 222 -0.60 3.97 -8.39
CA GLY A 222 0.51 3.17 -8.88
C GLY A 222 1.63 3.10 -7.88
N ILE A 223 2.37 1.99 -7.93
CA ILE A 223 3.57 1.76 -7.13
C ILE A 223 4.59 2.85 -7.45
N ASP A 224 5.07 3.53 -6.41
CA ASP A 224 5.93 4.71 -6.55
C ASP A 224 7.20 4.41 -7.35
N LEU A 225 7.93 3.37 -6.95
CA LEU A 225 9.13 2.88 -7.63
C LEU A 225 9.14 1.36 -7.71
N TRP A 226 9.82 0.81 -8.71
CA TRP A 226 10.00 -0.64 -8.84
C TRP A 226 11.24 -1.00 -9.68
N GLY A 227 11.68 -2.25 -9.57
CA GLY A 227 12.75 -2.83 -10.38
C GLY A 227 12.78 -4.36 -10.22
N ILE A 228 13.68 -5.04 -10.92
CA ILE A 228 13.78 -6.51 -10.91
C ILE A 228 15.19 -6.97 -10.54
N GLU A 229 15.27 -8.02 -9.73
CA GLU A 229 16.46 -8.85 -9.53
C GLU A 229 16.07 -10.29 -9.88
N LYS A 230 16.61 -10.83 -10.97
CA LYS A 230 16.30 -12.18 -11.49
C LYS A 230 14.78 -12.40 -11.64
N ASP A 231 14.19 -13.28 -10.84
CA ASP A 231 12.76 -13.60 -10.79
C ASP A 231 12.04 -12.93 -9.58
N THR A 232 12.64 -11.88 -9.02
CA THR A 232 12.12 -11.10 -7.90
C THR A 232 11.73 -9.70 -8.34
N LEU A 233 10.43 -9.39 -8.23
CA LEU A 233 9.93 -8.02 -8.36
C LEU A 233 10.18 -7.27 -7.06
N LYS A 234 10.87 -6.12 -7.13
CA LYS A 234 11.07 -5.21 -5.99
C LYS A 234 10.22 -3.98 -6.17
N ILE A 235 9.37 -3.68 -5.19
CA ILE A 235 8.49 -2.50 -5.19
C ILE A 235 8.76 -1.63 -3.98
N PHE A 236 8.64 -0.32 -4.14
CA PHE A 236 8.94 0.65 -3.11
C PHE A 236 7.79 1.62 -2.96
N GLU A 237 7.37 1.85 -1.72
CA GLU A 237 6.49 2.97 -1.36
C GLU A 237 7.36 4.06 -0.73
N LEU A 238 7.36 5.25 -1.33
CA LEU A 238 8.27 6.34 -0.95
C LEU A 238 7.58 7.32 0.01
N ARG A 239 8.29 7.77 1.04
CA ARG A 239 7.90 8.97 1.82
C ARG A 239 9.08 9.90 2.02
N TYR A 240 8.80 11.19 1.92
CA TYR A 240 9.76 12.23 2.22
C TYR A 240 9.15 13.32 3.12
N LYS A 241 9.74 13.59 4.29
CA LYS A 241 9.29 14.56 5.30
C LYS A 241 7.86 14.38 5.80
N LYS A 242 7.20 13.29 5.43
CA LYS A 242 5.83 12.96 5.83
C LYS A 242 5.83 11.65 6.58
N VAL A 243 5.86 11.76 7.90
CA VAL A 243 5.76 10.61 8.80
C VAL A 243 4.31 10.15 8.87
N THR A 244 3.98 9.04 8.20
CA THR A 244 2.65 8.43 8.23
C THR A 244 2.75 6.92 8.41
N ILE A 245 1.84 6.37 9.21
CA ILE A 245 1.74 4.92 9.40
C ILE A 245 1.09 4.24 8.18
N GLY A 246 0.34 5.00 7.37
CA GLY A 246 -0.37 4.51 6.18
C GLY A 246 0.53 4.06 5.04
N ILE A 247 1.84 4.34 5.12
CA ILE A 247 2.84 3.81 4.18
C ILE A 247 2.82 2.27 4.14
N LEU A 248 2.64 1.61 5.29
CA LEU A 248 2.58 0.14 5.37
C LEU A 248 1.30 -0.41 4.72
N SER A 249 0.14 0.22 4.96
CA SER A 249 -1.12 -0.14 4.30
C SER A 249 -1.06 0.08 2.78
N GLN A 250 -0.33 1.10 2.31
CA GLN A 250 -0.10 1.35 0.88
C GLN A 250 0.75 0.29 0.22
N LEU A 251 1.87 -0.04 0.85
CA LEU A 251 2.72 -1.11 0.37
C LEU A 251 1.96 -2.44 0.38
N PHE A 252 1.18 -2.73 1.43
CA PHE A 252 0.35 -3.93 1.51
C PHE A 252 -0.63 -4.06 0.35
N PHE A 253 -1.35 -2.98 0.02
CA PHE A 253 -2.26 -2.97 -1.12
C PHE A 253 -1.52 -3.31 -2.43
N TYR A 254 -0.34 -2.73 -2.65
CA TYR A 254 0.46 -3.02 -3.84
C TYR A 254 1.02 -4.45 -3.87
N LEU A 255 1.50 -4.96 -2.74
CA LEU A 255 1.94 -6.35 -2.62
C LEU A 255 0.81 -7.32 -2.93
N SER A 256 -0.41 -6.99 -2.49
CA SER A 256 -1.60 -7.79 -2.76
C SER A 256 -1.94 -7.84 -4.25
N ILE A 257 -1.88 -6.70 -4.95
CA ILE A 257 -2.06 -6.65 -6.41
C ILE A 257 -0.97 -7.48 -7.11
N CYS A 258 0.30 -7.30 -6.74
CA CYS A 258 1.41 -8.04 -7.31
C CYS A 258 1.30 -9.55 -7.05
N ARG A 259 0.79 -9.97 -5.88
CA ARG A 259 0.49 -11.37 -5.58
C ARG A 259 -0.50 -11.92 -6.59
N GLU A 260 -1.64 -11.25 -6.78
CA GLU A 260 -2.67 -11.71 -7.72
C GLU A 260 -2.14 -11.79 -9.15
N LEU A 261 -1.29 -10.83 -9.57
CA LEU A 261 -0.67 -10.80 -10.90
C LEU A 261 0.35 -11.91 -11.12
N PHE A 262 1.27 -12.10 -10.18
CA PHE A 262 2.51 -12.83 -10.43
C PHE A 262 2.58 -14.18 -9.71
N LEU A 263 1.98 -14.30 -8.52
CA LEU A 263 2.13 -15.49 -7.67
C LEU A 263 0.87 -16.37 -7.65
N ALA A 264 -0.32 -15.77 -7.64
CA ALA A 264 -1.59 -16.49 -7.51
C ALA A 264 -2.11 -17.09 -8.83
N LYS A 265 -1.44 -16.81 -9.96
CA LYS A 265 -1.66 -17.29 -11.34
C LYS A 265 -3.13 -17.41 -11.77
N GLY A 266 -3.55 -16.56 -12.71
CA GLY A 266 -4.84 -16.69 -13.41
C GLY A 266 -6.02 -15.98 -12.74
N ARG A 267 -5.79 -15.24 -11.65
CA ARG A 267 -6.79 -14.36 -11.02
C ARG A 267 -6.75 -12.92 -11.52
N LEU A 268 -5.55 -12.42 -11.80
CA LEU A 268 -5.30 -11.08 -12.33
C LEU A 268 -4.19 -11.19 -13.38
N GLN A 269 -4.35 -10.49 -14.51
CA GLN A 269 -3.37 -10.54 -15.60
C GLN A 269 -3.22 -9.17 -16.28
N TYR A 270 -2.11 -8.97 -16.98
CA TYR A 270 -2.05 -7.91 -17.98
C TYR A 270 -2.77 -8.33 -19.26
N PRO A 271 -3.22 -7.39 -20.11
CA PRO A 271 -3.85 -7.76 -21.38
C PRO A 271 -2.90 -8.59 -22.25
N ASN A 272 -3.42 -9.64 -22.89
CA ASN A 272 -2.63 -10.58 -23.69
C ASN A 272 -2.01 -9.98 -24.96
N LYS A 273 -2.51 -8.83 -25.42
CA LYS A 273 -2.03 -8.13 -26.62
C LYS A 273 -1.97 -6.64 -26.32
N LEU A 274 -0.76 -6.10 -26.34
CA LEU A 274 -0.47 -4.68 -26.22
C LEU A 274 0.32 -4.21 -27.44
N ILE A 275 0.21 -2.93 -27.77
CA ILE A 275 1.05 -2.32 -28.79
C ILE A 275 2.48 -2.17 -28.23
N GLU A 276 3.49 -2.40 -29.07
CA GLU A 276 4.91 -2.42 -28.64
C GLU A 276 5.32 -1.12 -27.96
N LYS A 277 4.84 0.03 -28.46
CA LYS A 277 5.08 1.35 -27.86
C LYS A 277 4.69 1.40 -26.38
N ASP A 278 3.56 0.79 -26.01
CA ASP A 278 3.08 0.80 -24.64
C ASP A 278 3.92 -0.12 -23.74
N ILE A 279 4.39 -1.24 -24.29
CA ILE A 279 5.25 -2.19 -23.60
C ILE A 279 6.59 -1.53 -23.21
N GLN A 280 7.09 -0.60 -24.01
CA GLN A 280 8.33 0.11 -23.72
C GLN A 280 8.21 1.19 -22.64
N ASN A 281 6.99 1.58 -22.25
CA ASN A 281 6.78 2.62 -21.24
C ASN A 281 7.23 2.17 -19.86
N ARG A 282 8.02 3.00 -19.19
CA ARG A 282 8.39 2.80 -17.77
C ARG A 282 9.04 1.47 -17.45
N GLY A 283 9.79 0.91 -18.40
CA GLY A 283 10.44 -0.39 -18.23
C GLY A 283 9.49 -1.58 -18.23
N PHE A 284 8.21 -1.37 -18.60
CA PHE A 284 7.16 -2.38 -18.47
C PHE A 284 7.43 -3.67 -19.26
N HIS A 285 8.23 -3.61 -20.33
CA HIS A 285 8.71 -4.77 -21.06
C HIS A 285 9.38 -5.82 -20.16
N HIS A 286 10.08 -5.41 -19.10
CA HIS A 286 10.68 -6.33 -18.15
C HIS A 286 9.64 -7.15 -17.38
N LEU A 287 8.46 -6.59 -17.10
CA LEU A 287 7.36 -7.30 -16.44
C LEU A 287 6.50 -8.06 -17.45
N TYR A 288 6.11 -7.42 -18.54
CA TYR A 288 5.18 -7.99 -19.51
C TYR A 288 5.69 -9.34 -20.07
N TYR A 289 6.97 -9.42 -20.44
CA TYR A 289 7.57 -10.64 -20.98
C TYR A 289 7.99 -11.66 -19.92
N GLN A 290 8.05 -11.28 -18.65
CA GLN A 290 8.51 -12.14 -17.56
C GLN A 290 7.45 -12.41 -16.49
N GLN A 291 6.20 -11.96 -16.68
CA GLN A 291 5.13 -12.04 -15.69
C GLN A 291 4.91 -13.47 -15.16
N HIS A 292 5.02 -14.49 -16.02
CA HIS A 292 4.85 -15.89 -15.64
C HIS A 292 6.09 -16.54 -15.00
N LYS A 293 7.23 -15.83 -15.00
CA LYS A 293 8.51 -16.29 -14.44
C LYS A 293 8.80 -15.74 -13.06
N MET A 294 8.10 -14.68 -12.63
CA MET A 294 8.26 -14.09 -11.31
C MET A 294 7.90 -15.10 -10.22
N LYS A 295 8.77 -15.24 -9.22
CA LYS A 295 8.60 -16.19 -8.11
C LYS A 295 8.57 -15.54 -6.74
N LYS A 296 8.96 -14.26 -6.67
CA LYS A 296 9.11 -13.55 -5.41
C LYS A 296 8.78 -12.08 -5.57
N ILE A 297 8.23 -11.49 -4.51
CA ILE A 297 7.99 -10.05 -4.41
C ILE A 297 8.67 -9.53 -3.14
N GLU A 298 9.51 -8.51 -3.28
CA GLU A 298 10.06 -7.77 -2.14
C GLU A 298 9.51 -6.35 -2.11
N GLY A 299 8.80 -6.00 -1.04
CA GLY A 299 8.33 -4.65 -0.76
C GLY A 299 9.31 -3.88 0.12
N TYR A 300 9.43 -2.59 -0.13
CA TYR A 300 10.26 -1.70 0.65
C TYR A 300 9.47 -0.48 1.10
N LEU A 301 9.44 -0.27 2.41
CA LEU A 301 9.09 1.02 2.99
C LEU A 301 10.33 1.91 2.83
N LEU A 302 10.30 2.84 1.89
CA LEU A 302 11.42 3.70 1.55
C LEU A 302 11.14 5.10 2.10
N ALA A 303 11.79 5.50 3.20
CA ALA A 303 11.51 6.79 3.83
C ALA A 303 12.78 7.44 4.38
N ASP A 304 12.77 8.76 4.48
CA ASP A 304 13.76 9.51 5.27
C ASP A 304 13.50 9.38 6.78
N GLN A 305 12.23 9.26 7.15
CA GLN A 305 11.79 9.06 8.52
C GLN A 305 10.58 8.13 8.57
N PHE A 306 10.60 7.16 9.50
CA PHE A 306 9.47 6.26 9.72
C PHE A 306 8.59 6.71 10.89
N HIS A 307 7.33 6.32 10.85
CA HIS A 307 6.45 6.47 12.01
C HIS A 307 7.01 5.65 13.20
N PRO A 308 7.05 6.20 14.43
CA PRO A 308 7.68 5.53 15.58
C PRO A 308 7.14 4.12 15.87
N LEU A 309 5.86 3.88 15.57
CA LEU A 309 5.25 2.54 15.72
C LEU A 309 5.68 1.52 14.67
N LEU A 310 6.35 1.90 13.57
CA LEU A 310 6.86 0.95 12.58
C LEU A 310 8.21 0.38 13.04
N THR A 311 8.21 -0.32 14.18
CA THR A 311 9.39 -0.97 14.77
C THR A 311 9.80 -2.20 13.95
N ASN A 312 10.85 -2.93 14.35
CA ASN A 312 11.25 -4.14 13.64
C ASN A 312 10.27 -5.29 13.91
N GLU A 313 9.77 -5.39 15.14
CA GLU A 313 8.78 -6.36 15.58
C GLU A 313 7.48 -6.24 14.77
N VAL A 314 7.07 -5.01 14.45
CA VAL A 314 5.93 -4.74 13.56
C VAL A 314 6.17 -5.27 12.15
N ILE A 315 7.38 -5.11 11.62
CA ILE A 315 7.74 -5.60 10.28
C ILE A 315 7.87 -7.13 10.28
N ASP A 316 8.35 -7.71 11.37
CA ASP A 316 8.47 -9.16 11.53
C ASP A 316 7.08 -9.80 11.60
N LEU A 317 6.17 -9.30 12.44
CA LEU A 317 4.77 -9.73 12.48
C LEU A 317 4.06 -9.54 11.13
N PHE A 318 4.36 -8.45 10.42
CA PHE A 318 3.83 -8.24 9.07
C PHE A 318 4.33 -9.30 8.08
N ASN A 319 5.62 -9.63 8.12
CA ASN A 319 6.23 -10.65 7.28
C ASN A 319 5.75 -12.07 7.58
N GLU A 320 5.46 -12.39 8.84
CA GLU A 320 4.84 -13.66 9.23
C GLU A 320 3.50 -13.87 8.53
N GLY A 321 2.67 -12.82 8.46
CA GLY A 321 1.41 -12.86 7.71
C GLY A 321 1.61 -12.93 6.19
N LEU A 322 2.57 -12.17 5.65
CA LEU A 322 2.87 -12.18 4.22
C LEU A 322 3.32 -13.56 3.73
N ALA A 323 3.98 -14.36 4.58
CA ALA A 323 4.37 -15.73 4.25
C ALA A 323 3.17 -16.63 3.91
N GLN A 324 1.97 -16.33 4.42
CA GLN A 324 0.74 -17.04 4.07
C GLN A 324 0.23 -16.68 2.66
N LEU A 325 0.63 -15.52 2.13
CA LEU A 325 0.22 -15.06 0.80
C LEU A 325 1.13 -15.56 -0.33
N GLY A 326 2.32 -16.08 0.00
CA GLY A 326 3.32 -16.58 -0.92
C GLY A 326 4.73 -16.13 -0.56
N ASN A 327 5.66 -16.21 -1.52
CA ASN A 327 7.03 -15.74 -1.33
C ASN A 327 7.11 -14.21 -1.43
N ILE A 328 6.61 -13.54 -0.39
CA ILE A 328 6.53 -12.09 -0.29
C ILE A 328 7.24 -11.64 1.00
N LYS A 329 8.05 -10.58 0.92
CA LYS A 329 8.71 -10.00 2.09
C LYS A 329 8.72 -8.47 2.03
N VAL A 330 8.64 -7.84 3.19
CA VAL A 330 8.80 -6.39 3.39
C VAL A 330 10.05 -6.08 4.20
N LYS A 331 10.72 -4.99 3.82
CA LYS A 331 11.86 -4.40 4.53
C LYS A 331 11.65 -2.90 4.71
N LYS A 332 12.19 -2.35 5.80
CA LYS A 332 12.39 -0.90 5.93
C LYS A 332 13.73 -0.53 5.30
N LEU A 333 13.75 0.58 4.59
CA LEU A 333 14.98 1.18 4.07
C LEU A 333 14.97 2.68 4.35
N ASN A 334 15.77 3.10 5.33
CA ASN A 334 16.06 4.51 5.48
C ASN A 334 17.09 4.91 4.43
N TYR A 335 16.72 5.83 3.55
CA TYR A 335 17.62 6.27 2.50
C TYR A 335 18.41 7.51 2.87
N THR A 336 18.36 8.06 4.09
CA THR A 336 19.30 9.13 4.49
C THR A 336 20.71 8.63 4.78
N ASP A 337 20.88 7.32 4.89
CA ASP A 337 22.17 6.66 5.15
C ASP A 337 23.03 6.49 3.86
N HIS A 338 22.87 7.36 2.86
CA HIS A 338 23.48 7.26 1.53
C HIS A 338 24.73 8.11 1.36
#